data_AF-A0A2V6FWH9-F1
#
_entry.id   AF-A0A2V6FWH9-F1
#
_cell.length_a   1.000
_cell.length_b   1.000
_cell.length_c   1.000
_cell.angle_alpha   90.00
_cell.angle_beta   90.00
_cell.angle_gamma   90.00
#
_symmetry.space_group_name_H-M   'P 1'
#
loop_
_entity.id
_entity.type
_entity.pdbx_description
1 polymer ?
#
loop_
_entity_poly.entity_id
_entity_poly.type
_entity_poly.pdbx_seq_one_letter_code
_entity_poly.pdbx_strand_id
1 'polypeptide(L)'
;MKDSVVRGCLLQLLYERRSEGSIPFGQGEQAVLPPGGINRRDWLRAVAQLSEYHLIDWTPLEDQTGMGLLSGFAKINDFGVKVLEGGVASPISISIDKSRRTTAPRRQTPTAPSTSQQQQVIMDALEKVITAINQADVSEQEKNEAKSLLRKLLGSKAAVSVLGPGAHSLAAKYFAK
;
A
#
# COMPACT_ATOMS: atom_id res chain seq x y z
N MET A 1 8.81 -14.63 23.93
CA MET A 1 7.73 -14.05 23.08
C MET A 1 7.55 -14.95 21.86
N LYS A 2 6.36 -15.07 21.26
CA LYS A 2 6.18 -15.91 20.05
C LYS A 2 6.84 -15.26 18.83
N ASP A 3 7.44 -16.06 17.94
CA ASP A 3 8.11 -15.56 16.73
C ASP A 3 7.18 -14.72 15.83
N SER A 4 5.89 -15.08 15.75
CA SER A 4 4.89 -14.33 14.97
C SER A 4 4.69 -12.91 15.50
N VAL A 5 4.84 -12.71 16.81
CA VAL A 5 4.75 -11.39 17.45
C VAL A 5 6.01 -10.59 17.18
N VAL A 6 7.20 -11.21 17.23
CA VAL A 6 8.47 -10.54 16.89
C VAL A 6 8.42 -10.00 15.46
N ARG A 7 7.99 -10.84 14.51
CA ARG A 7 7.80 -10.44 13.10
C ARG A 7 6.79 -9.31 12.94
N GLY A 8 5.68 -9.38 13.67
CA GLY A 8 4.67 -8.32 13.65
C GLY A 8 5.19 -6.99 14.18
N CYS A 9 5.93 -7.00 15.28
CA CYS A 9 6.59 -5.82 15.83
C CYS A 9 7.61 -5.22 14.84
N LEU A 10 8.41 -6.07 14.19
CA LEU A 10 9.43 -5.61 13.24
C LEU A 10 8.80 -4.98 12.00
N LEU A 11 7.79 -5.65 11.43
CA LEU A 11 7.08 -5.17 10.25
C LEU A 11 6.35 -3.86 10.54
N GLN A 12 5.74 -3.74 11.73
CA GLN A 12 5.10 -2.50 12.18
C GLN A 12 6.12 -1.36 12.33
N LEU A 13 7.29 -1.61 12.92
CA LEU A 13 8.35 -0.61 13.07
C LEU A 13 8.84 -0.09 11.71
N LEU A 14 9.07 -1.00 10.76
CA LEU A 14 9.48 -0.62 9.40
C LEU A 14 8.38 0.14 8.65
N TYR A 15 7.11 -0.19 8.90
CA TYR A 15 6.00 0.57 8.35
C TYR A 15 5.94 1.99 8.91
N GLU A 16 6.08 2.17 10.22
CA GLU A 16 6.07 3.48 10.86
C GLU A 16 7.22 4.37 10.38
N ARG A 17 8.40 3.77 10.13
CA ARG A 17 9.60 4.47 9.65
C ARG A 17 9.78 4.44 8.13
N ARG A 18 8.74 4.07 7.37
CA ARG A 18 8.85 3.90 5.90
C ARG A 18 9.28 5.16 5.13
N SER A 19 9.04 6.35 5.70
CA SER A 19 9.48 7.62 5.12
C SER A 19 10.98 7.87 5.25
N GLU A 20 11.67 7.16 6.15
CA GLU A 20 13.10 7.31 6.40
C GLU A 20 13.97 6.50 5.43
N GLY A 21 13.35 5.65 4.59
CA GLY A 21 14.06 4.74 3.69
C GLY A 21 14.56 3.49 4.42
N SER A 22 15.74 3.00 4.03
CA SER A 22 16.33 1.79 4.62
C SER A 22 17.01 2.10 5.94
N ILE A 23 16.63 1.40 7.01
CA ILE A 23 17.17 1.61 8.35
C ILE A 23 18.10 0.45 8.76
N PRO A 24 19.15 0.71 9.56
CA PRO A 24 20.18 -0.28 9.88
C PRO A 24 19.72 -1.30 10.94
N PHE A 25 20.12 -2.54 10.76
CA PHE A 25 20.03 -3.65 11.71
C PHE A 25 21.41 -4.31 11.86
N GLY A 26 21.61 -5.05 12.95
CA GLY A 26 22.86 -5.74 13.21
C GLY A 26 23.70 -5.07 14.28
N GLN A 27 25.03 -5.09 14.13
CA GLN A 27 25.99 -4.72 15.20
C GLN A 27 26.45 -3.26 15.13
N GLY A 28 26.01 -2.47 14.15
CA GLY A 28 26.40 -1.06 14.03
C GLY A 28 25.84 -0.21 15.17
N GLU A 29 26.55 0.86 15.55
CA GLU A 29 26.11 1.79 16.62
C GLU A 29 24.73 2.41 16.35
N GLN A 30 24.35 2.55 15.08
CA GLN A 30 23.05 3.10 14.67
C GLN A 30 21.97 2.01 14.49
N ALA A 31 22.29 0.74 14.71
CA ALA A 31 21.37 -0.36 14.48
C ALA A 31 20.12 -0.26 15.37
N VAL A 32 18.96 -0.52 14.77
CA VAL A 32 17.68 -0.51 15.47
C VAL A 32 17.68 -1.61 16.54
N LEU A 33 17.64 -1.18 17.80
CA LEU A 33 17.58 -2.07 18.95
C LEU A 33 16.22 -2.77 19.03
N PRO A 34 16.20 -4.04 19.50
CA PRO A 34 14.95 -4.73 19.74
C PRO A 34 14.14 -4.02 20.84
N PRO A 35 12.81 -3.86 20.66
CA PRO A 35 11.92 -3.44 21.73
C PRO A 35 12.05 -4.31 22.98
N GLY A 36 11.75 -3.74 24.16
CA GLY A 36 11.85 -4.43 25.44
C GLY A 36 11.15 -5.80 25.45
N GLY A 37 11.83 -6.83 25.95
CA GLY A 37 11.33 -8.21 26.01
C GLY A 37 11.61 -9.06 24.76
N ILE A 38 12.23 -8.49 23.73
CA ILE A 38 12.71 -9.20 22.54
C ILE A 38 14.24 -9.32 22.61
N ASN A 39 14.78 -10.53 22.50
CA ASN A 39 16.24 -10.68 22.43
C ASN A 39 16.76 -10.38 21.01
N ARG A 40 18.03 -9.98 20.93
CA ARG A 40 18.67 -9.57 19.67
C ARG A 40 18.71 -10.65 18.60
N ARG A 41 18.84 -11.93 19.00
CA ARG A 41 18.88 -13.05 18.06
C ARG A 41 17.52 -13.24 17.37
N ASP A 42 16.44 -13.22 18.13
CA ASP A 42 15.08 -13.40 17.60
C ASP A 42 14.68 -12.20 16.74
N TRP A 43 15.16 -11.00 17.10
CA TRP A 43 15.00 -9.78 16.29
C TRP A 43 15.65 -9.91 14.90
N LEU A 44 16.93 -10.30 14.84
CA LEU A 44 17.63 -10.49 13.57
C LEU A 44 17.10 -11.69 12.78
N ARG A 45 16.65 -12.74 13.46
CA ARG A 45 15.95 -13.86 12.82
C ARG A 45 14.66 -13.40 12.16
N ALA A 46 13.90 -12.51 12.81
CA ALA A 46 12.68 -11.95 12.22
C ALA A 46 12.99 -11.10 10.98
N VAL A 47 14.10 -10.36 10.94
CA VAL A 47 14.58 -9.66 9.72
C VAL A 47 14.79 -10.67 8.59
N ALA A 48 15.56 -11.72 8.84
CA ALA A 48 15.86 -12.75 7.84
C ALA A 48 14.58 -13.41 7.30
N GLN A 49 13.65 -13.79 8.18
CA GLN A 49 12.38 -14.38 7.78
C GLN A 49 11.50 -13.41 6.99
N LEU A 50 11.39 -12.15 7.41
CA LEU A 50 10.60 -11.18 6.66
C LEU A 50 11.20 -10.91 5.26
N SER A 51 12.53 -10.96 5.13
CA SER A 51 13.21 -10.85 3.83
C SER A 51 12.99 -12.09 2.96
N GLU A 52 13.10 -13.29 3.54
CA GLU A 52 12.90 -14.57 2.85
C GLU A 52 11.51 -14.63 2.20
N TYR A 53 10.50 -14.10 2.88
CA TYR A 53 9.12 -14.06 2.40
C TYR A 53 8.75 -12.74 1.72
N HIS A 54 9.75 -11.95 1.31
CA HIS A 54 9.60 -10.72 0.51
C HIS A 54 8.69 -9.66 1.12
N LEU A 55 8.56 -9.61 2.45
CA LEU A 55 7.79 -8.57 3.15
C LEU A 55 8.64 -7.30 3.37
N ILE A 56 9.95 -7.42 3.25
CA ILE A 56 10.91 -6.32 3.36
C ILE A 56 11.97 -6.49 2.28
N ASP A 57 12.58 -5.38 1.89
CA ASP A 57 13.81 -5.40 1.12
C ASP A 57 14.99 -5.36 2.10
N TRP A 58 15.93 -6.29 1.92
CA TRP A 58 17.14 -6.40 2.74
C TRP A 58 18.38 -6.15 1.89
N THR A 59 19.25 -5.25 2.37
CA THR A 59 20.57 -5.00 1.80
C THR A 59 21.61 -5.40 2.85
N PRO A 60 22.34 -6.53 2.67
CA PRO A 60 23.37 -6.92 3.60
C PRO A 60 24.50 -5.87 3.63
N LEU A 61 25.06 -5.64 4.82
CA LEU A 61 26.28 -4.89 4.96
C LEU A 61 27.44 -5.89 4.96
N GLU A 62 28.25 -5.86 3.91
CA GLU A 62 29.46 -6.70 3.86
C GLU A 62 30.42 -6.25 4.97
N ASP A 63 30.71 -7.18 5.88
CA ASP A 63 31.89 -7.03 6.72
C ASP A 63 33.11 -7.52 5.94
N GLN A 64 34.25 -6.85 6.13
CA GLN A 64 35.53 -7.26 5.53
C GLN A 64 36.06 -8.58 6.12
N THR A 65 35.32 -9.20 7.05
CA THR A 65 35.75 -10.41 7.77
C THR A 65 35.21 -11.70 7.17
N GLY A 66 34.30 -11.63 6.19
CA GLY A 66 33.70 -12.82 5.55
C GLY A 66 32.88 -13.69 6.52
N MET A 67 32.68 -13.23 7.75
CA MET A 67 31.98 -13.93 8.83
C MET A 67 30.56 -13.39 8.99
N GLY A 68 29.91 -13.06 7.87
CA GLY A 68 28.46 -12.86 7.76
C GLY A 68 27.79 -12.32 9.02
N LEU A 69 28.20 -11.15 9.52
CA LEU A 69 27.36 -10.45 10.47
C LEU A 69 26.01 -10.23 9.77
N LEU A 70 24.91 -10.63 10.41
CA LEU A 70 23.54 -10.26 10.02
C LEU A 70 23.31 -8.76 10.26
N SER A 71 24.19 -7.93 9.69
CA SER A 71 24.11 -6.49 9.65
C SER A 71 23.73 -6.08 8.24
N GLY A 72 22.98 -5.00 8.15
CA GLY A 72 22.43 -4.56 6.88
C GLY A 72 21.32 -3.57 7.08
N PHE A 73 20.72 -3.16 5.99
CA PHE A 73 19.65 -2.19 5.98
C PHE A 73 18.37 -2.86 5.52
N ALA A 74 17.27 -2.53 6.19
CA ALA A 74 15.96 -3.05 5.86
C ALA A 74 14.97 -1.90 5.63
N LYS A 75 14.08 -2.08 4.67
CA LYS A 75 12.89 -1.24 4.49
C LYS A 75 11.69 -2.12 4.21
N ILE A 76 10.50 -1.69 4.63
CA ILE A 76 9.27 -2.35 4.20
C ILE A 76 9.06 -2.10 2.71
N ASN A 77 8.62 -3.12 1.98
CA ASN A 77 8.27 -2.98 0.57
C ASN A 77 6.74 -2.98 0.38
N ASP A 78 6.29 -2.80 -0.85
CA ASP A 78 4.85 -2.69 -1.18
C ASP A 78 4.05 -3.92 -0.77
N PHE A 79 4.65 -5.11 -0.82
CA PHE A 79 3.99 -6.34 -0.39
C PHE A 79 3.82 -6.38 1.14
N GLY A 80 4.88 -6.04 1.89
CA GLY A 80 4.83 -5.90 3.35
C GLY A 80 3.80 -4.87 3.81
N VAL A 81 3.72 -3.73 3.12
CA VAL A 81 2.71 -2.69 3.36
C VAL A 81 1.30 -3.25 3.20
N LYS A 82 1.00 -3.90 2.06
CA LYS A 82 -0.31 -4.51 1.79
C LYS A 82 -0.69 -5.57 2.84
N VAL A 83 0.27 -6.37 3.28
CA VAL A 83 0.06 -7.39 4.33
C VAL A 83 -0.27 -6.73 5.66
N LEU A 84 0.45 -5.68 6.06
CA LEU A 84 0.22 -4.99 7.32
C LEU A 84 -1.13 -4.24 7.34
N GLU A 85 -1.51 -3.62 6.22
CA GLU A 85 -2.77 -2.89 6.06
C GLU A 85 -3.99 -3.84 5.92
N GLY A 86 -3.76 -5.14 5.76
CA GLY A 86 -4.80 -6.16 5.65
C GLY A 86 -5.41 -6.28 4.25
N GLY A 87 -4.72 -5.77 3.22
CA GLY A 87 -5.13 -5.91 1.83
C GLY A 87 -4.81 -7.28 1.23
N VAL A 88 -3.82 -8.00 1.78
CA VAL A 88 -3.39 -9.34 1.35
C VAL A 88 -3.00 -10.18 2.57
N ALA A 89 -3.20 -11.50 2.51
CA ALA A 89 -2.76 -12.41 3.57
C ALA A 89 -1.23 -12.52 3.63
N SER A 90 -0.67 -12.62 4.84
CA SER A 90 0.77 -12.86 5.01
C SER A 90 1.13 -14.31 4.64
N PRO A 91 2.23 -14.55 3.90
CA PRO A 91 2.70 -15.90 3.60
C PRO A 91 3.30 -16.61 4.82
N ILE A 92 3.56 -15.88 5.91
CA ILE A 92 4.02 -16.43 7.19
C ILE A 92 3.15 -15.94 8.34
N SER A 93 3.15 -16.70 9.44
CA SER A 93 2.40 -16.29 10.63
C SER A 93 2.95 -14.97 11.20
N ILE A 94 2.13 -13.93 11.21
CA ILE A 94 2.44 -12.61 11.79
C ILE A 94 1.30 -12.23 12.74
N SER A 95 1.66 -11.81 13.94
CA SER A 95 0.73 -11.33 14.95
C SER A 95 0.97 -9.84 15.16
N ILE A 96 0.05 -9.01 14.67
CA ILE A 96 0.08 -7.56 14.86
C ILE A 96 -0.96 -7.25 15.95
N ASP A 97 -0.50 -6.63 17.04
CA ASP A 97 -1.43 -6.08 18.04
C ASP A 97 -2.21 -4.94 17.40
N LYS A 98 -3.49 -5.18 17.10
CA LYS A 98 -4.38 -4.21 16.46
C LYS A 98 -4.58 -2.95 17.33
N SER A 99 -4.29 -3.03 18.63
CA SER A 99 -4.39 -1.93 19.60
C SER A 99 -3.27 -0.90 19.45
N ARG A 100 -2.09 -1.32 18.96
CA ARG A 100 -0.93 -0.46 18.65
C ARG A 100 -0.94 0.06 17.22
N ARG A 101 -2.07 -0.04 16.51
CA ARG A 101 -2.25 0.62 15.23
C ARG A 101 -2.35 2.13 15.48
N THR A 102 -1.20 2.77 15.73
CA THR A 102 -1.07 4.21 15.79
C THR A 102 -1.66 4.73 14.49
N THR A 103 -2.70 5.55 14.63
CA THR A 103 -3.38 6.25 13.55
C THR A 103 -2.40 7.15 12.80
N ALA A 104 -1.56 6.57 11.94
CA ALA A 104 -1.23 7.23 10.70
C ALA A 104 -2.57 7.46 9.99
N PRO A 105 -2.84 8.65 9.41
CA PRO A 105 -4.08 8.88 8.71
C PRO A 105 -4.19 7.78 7.67
N ARG A 106 -5.17 6.90 7.92
CA ARG A 106 -5.54 5.79 7.07
C ARG A 106 -5.79 6.41 5.71
N ARG A 107 -4.80 6.43 4.82
CA ARG A 107 -5.05 6.46 3.39
C ARG A 107 -5.66 5.10 3.13
N GLN A 108 -6.96 5.06 3.35
CA GLN A 108 -7.82 4.01 2.91
C GLN A 108 -7.59 3.94 1.40
N THR A 109 -6.81 2.97 0.95
CA THR A 109 -7.15 2.23 -0.24
C THR A 109 -8.00 1.07 0.24
N PRO A 110 -9.34 1.21 0.31
CA PRO A 110 -10.17 0.06 0.49
C PRO A 110 -10.16 -0.71 -0.83
N THR A 111 -9.62 -1.93 -0.79
CA THR A 111 -10.20 -3.07 -1.52
C THR A 111 -11.46 -3.55 -0.76
N ALA A 112 -12.28 -2.60 -0.31
CA ALA A 112 -13.66 -2.81 0.10
C ALA A 112 -14.50 -2.16 -1.01
N PRO A 113 -15.73 -2.63 -1.27
CA PRO A 113 -16.65 -1.89 -2.11
C PRO A 113 -16.63 -0.43 -1.63
N SER A 114 -16.30 0.47 -2.56
CA SER A 114 -16.08 1.88 -2.28
C SER A 114 -17.22 2.41 -1.41
N THR A 115 -16.87 3.04 -0.29
CA THR A 115 -17.87 3.62 0.61
C THR A 115 -18.70 4.64 -0.18
N SER A 116 -19.99 4.79 0.12
CA SER A 116 -20.89 5.70 -0.64
C SER A 116 -20.33 7.12 -0.75
N GLN A 117 -19.60 7.61 0.27
CA GLN A 117 -18.91 8.89 0.22
C GLN A 117 -17.74 8.92 -0.78
N GLN A 118 -16.92 7.87 -0.85
CA GLN A 118 -15.81 7.80 -1.79
C GLN A 118 -16.31 7.62 -3.24
N GLN A 119 -17.37 6.84 -3.44
CA GLN A 119 -18.05 6.73 -4.73
C GLN A 119 -18.54 8.11 -5.19
N GLN A 120 -19.17 8.87 -4.28
CA GLN A 120 -19.65 10.22 -4.59
C GLN A 120 -18.52 11.17 -4.97
N VAL A 121 -17.40 11.20 -4.24
CA VAL A 121 -16.26 12.09 -4.56
C VAL A 121 -15.65 11.76 -5.93
N ILE A 122 -15.50 10.47 -6.25
CA ILE A 122 -14.96 10.05 -7.55
C ILE A 122 -15.97 10.38 -8.66
N MET A 123 -17.27 10.22 -8.40
CA MET A 123 -18.35 10.56 -9.32
C MET A 123 -18.37 12.07 -9.63
N ASP A 124 -18.31 12.91 -8.61
CA ASP A 124 -18.28 14.37 -8.75
C ASP A 124 -17.02 14.84 -9.51
N ALA A 125 -15.87 14.21 -9.25
CA ALA A 125 -14.64 14.52 -9.98
C ALA A 125 -14.75 14.15 -11.46
N LEU A 126 -15.35 12.99 -11.77
CA LEU A 126 -15.55 12.55 -13.14
C LEU A 126 -16.54 13.45 -13.90
N GLU A 127 -17.59 13.91 -13.22
CA GLU A 127 -18.55 14.87 -13.78
C GLU A 127 -17.90 16.21 -14.13
N LYS A 128 -16.98 16.70 -13.30
CA LYS A 128 -16.16 17.88 -13.60
C LYS A 128 -15.27 17.68 -14.82
N VAL A 129 -14.65 16.50 -14.95
CA VAL A 129 -13.83 16.16 -16.14
C VAL A 129 -14.67 16.16 -17.41
N ILE A 130 -15.87 15.55 -17.39
CA ILE A 130 -16.78 15.56 -18.55
C ILE A 130 -17.19 16.98 -18.93
N THR A 131 -17.47 17.83 -17.93
CA THR A 131 -17.83 19.24 -18.15
C THR A 131 -16.67 20.03 -18.73
N ALA A 132 -15.45 19.84 -18.22
CA ALA A 132 -14.25 20.47 -18.74
C ALA A 132 -13.98 20.07 -20.21
N ILE A 133 -14.19 18.80 -20.57
CA ILE A 133 -14.07 18.33 -21.96
C ILE A 133 -15.12 18.98 -22.87
N ASN A 134 -16.35 19.17 -22.38
CA ASN A 134 -17.39 19.87 -23.15
C ASN A 134 -17.03 21.34 -23.41
N GLN A 135 -16.42 21.99 -22.43
CA GLN A 135 -16.04 23.41 -22.47
C GLN A 135 -14.68 23.67 -23.11
N ALA A 136 -13.88 22.63 -23.36
CA ALA A 136 -12.56 22.77 -23.98
C ALA A 136 -12.67 23.40 -25.38
N ASP A 137 -11.73 24.29 -25.68
CA ASP A 137 -11.63 24.94 -26.99
C ASP A 137 -10.83 24.06 -27.96
N VAL A 138 -11.43 22.91 -28.30
CA VAL A 138 -10.89 21.90 -29.22
C VAL A 138 -11.96 21.49 -30.23
N SER A 139 -11.56 20.80 -31.29
CA SER A 139 -12.49 20.39 -32.33
C SER A 139 -13.59 19.46 -31.81
N GLU A 140 -14.78 19.51 -32.40
CA GLU A 140 -15.88 18.60 -32.02
C GLU A 140 -15.51 17.12 -32.21
N GLN A 141 -14.64 16.82 -33.19
CA GLN A 141 -14.08 15.49 -33.40
C GLN A 141 -13.32 15.01 -32.15
N GLU A 142 -12.38 15.82 -31.63
CA GLU A 142 -11.58 15.48 -30.45
C GLU A 142 -12.43 15.37 -29.18
N LYS A 143 -13.44 16.24 -29.03
CA LYS A 143 -14.42 16.11 -27.93
C LYS A 143 -15.15 14.78 -28.00
N ASN A 144 -15.59 14.36 -29.18
CA ASN A 144 -16.32 13.11 -29.37
C ASN A 144 -15.44 11.88 -29.11
N GLU A 145 -14.17 11.92 -29.48
CA GLU A 145 -13.21 10.85 -29.17
C GLU A 145 -12.97 10.72 -27.67
N ALA A 146 -12.72 11.84 -26.97
CA ALA A 146 -12.56 11.86 -25.52
C ALA A 146 -13.80 11.31 -24.79
N LYS A 147 -15.00 11.71 -25.24
CA LYS A 147 -16.27 11.20 -24.72
C LYS A 147 -16.45 9.70 -24.97
N SER A 148 -16.05 9.21 -26.14
CA SER A 148 -16.11 7.78 -26.49
C SER A 148 -15.23 6.94 -25.55
N LEU A 149 -14.02 7.42 -25.25
CA LEU A 149 -13.12 6.76 -24.30
C LEU A 149 -13.69 6.76 -22.88
N LEU A 150 -14.25 7.89 -22.43
CA LEU A 150 -14.91 7.97 -21.12
C LEU A 150 -16.13 7.05 -21.02
N ARG A 151 -16.92 6.95 -22.08
CA ARG A 151 -18.04 6.00 -22.14
C ARG A 151 -17.55 4.55 -22.02
N LYS A 152 -16.47 4.18 -22.73
CA LYS A 152 -15.86 2.84 -22.61
C LYS A 152 -15.32 2.57 -21.21
N LEU A 153 -14.68 3.56 -20.59
CA LEU A 153 -14.19 3.47 -19.21
C LEU A 153 -15.35 3.19 -18.24
N LEU A 154 -16.42 4.00 -18.30
CA LEU A 154 -17.60 3.86 -17.45
C LEU A 154 -18.36 2.54 -17.66
N GLY A 155 -18.34 1.99 -18.88
CA GLY A 155 -18.94 0.68 -19.18
C GLY A 155 -18.08 -0.52 -18.78
N SER A 156 -16.86 -0.31 -18.27
CA SER A 156 -15.95 -1.40 -17.93
C SER A 156 -16.29 -2.05 -16.58
N LYS A 157 -15.95 -3.34 -16.43
CA LYS A 157 -16.06 -4.06 -15.15
C LYS A 157 -15.28 -3.38 -14.02
N ALA A 158 -14.16 -2.72 -14.35
CA ALA A 158 -13.34 -1.98 -13.40
C ALA A 158 -14.09 -0.75 -12.85
N ALA A 159 -14.76 0.01 -13.72
CA ALA A 159 -15.56 1.16 -13.28
C ALA A 159 -16.75 0.75 -12.43
N VAL A 160 -17.45 -0.33 -12.77
CA VAL A 160 -18.54 -0.87 -11.94
C VAL A 160 -18.03 -1.31 -10.56
N SER A 161 -16.83 -1.88 -10.49
CA SER A 161 -16.20 -2.26 -9.21
C SER A 161 -15.83 -1.07 -8.32
N VAL A 162 -15.60 0.11 -8.90
CA VAL A 162 -15.14 1.32 -8.18
C VAL A 162 -16.25 2.33 -7.91
N LEU A 163 -17.25 2.42 -8.79
CA LEU A 163 -18.34 3.40 -8.72
C LEU A 163 -19.70 2.76 -8.44
N GLY A 164 -19.78 1.42 -8.40
CA GLY A 164 -21.03 0.70 -8.24
C GLY A 164 -22.06 1.06 -9.34
N PRO A 165 -23.36 1.09 -9.02
CA PRO A 165 -24.42 1.52 -9.94
C PRO A 165 -24.26 2.95 -10.48
N GLY A 166 -23.45 3.78 -9.81
CA GLY A 166 -23.16 5.16 -10.22
C GLY A 166 -22.46 5.26 -11.58
N ALA A 167 -21.64 4.26 -11.95
CA ALA A 167 -20.99 4.22 -13.26
C ALA A 167 -22.00 4.24 -14.42
N HIS A 168 -23.05 3.44 -14.31
CA HIS A 168 -24.12 3.36 -15.30
C HIS A 168 -25.00 4.61 -15.30
N SER A 169 -25.26 5.19 -14.13
CA SER A 169 -26.04 6.42 -14.00
C SER A 169 -25.35 7.61 -14.68
N LEU A 170 -24.03 7.73 -14.52
CA LEU A 170 -23.24 8.80 -15.14
C LEU A 170 -23.09 8.59 -16.64
N ALA A 171 -22.92 7.34 -17.07
CA ALA A 171 -22.93 6.99 -18.48
C ALA A 171 -24.27 7.32 -19.14
N ALA A 172 -25.39 7.05 -18.47
CA ALA A 172 -26.71 7.41 -18.96
C ALA A 172 -26.91 8.92 -19.00
N LYS A 173 -26.53 9.66 -17.95
CA LYS A 173 -26.72 11.12 -17.88
C LYS A 173 -26.00 11.89 -18.99
N TYR A 174 -24.79 11.48 -19.36
CA TYR A 174 -23.93 12.22 -20.30
C TYR A 174 -23.78 11.58 -21.67
N PHE A 175 -24.06 10.28 -21.80
CA PHE A 175 -23.82 9.52 -23.03
C PHE A 175 -25.03 8.69 -23.48
N ALA A 176 -26.18 8.77 -22.81
CA ALA A 176 -27.42 8.27 -23.39
C ALA A 176 -27.84 9.19 -24.55
N LYS A 177 -27.69 8.66 -25.75
CA LYS A 177 -28.51 8.99 -26.91
C LYS A 177 -29.41 7.80 -27.16
#